data_AF-A7S4K5-F1
#
_entry.id   AF-A7S4K5-F1
#
_cell.length_a   1.000
_cell.length_b   1.000
_cell.length_c   1.000
_cell.angle_alpha   90.00
_cell.angle_beta   90.00
_cell.angle_gamma   90.00
#
_symmetry.space_group_name_H-M   'P 1'
#
loop_
_entity.id
_entity.type
_entity.pdbx_description
1 polymer ?
#
loop_
_entity_poly.entity_id
_entity_poly.type
_entity_poly.pdbx_seq_one_letter_code
_entity_poly.pdbx_strand_id
1 'polypeptide(L)'
;MQDYSYDNTNCFAISIHMGCCKFPQAEELEHHWKEHREAMMRFMEQVHRGIRGFVRDSSGQPIEGAVISIKGRSHDVTSAKDGDYWRLLVPGRYEMEVTAPGFGTVKKTIDVLPNEPAKQVDFALDTRGL
;
A
#
# COMPACT_ATOMS: atom_id res chain seq x y z
N MET A 1 -11.56 -4.09 -14.20
CA MET A 1 -10.82 -2.95 -13.60
C MET A 1 -10.10 -3.38 -12.33
N GLN A 2 -10.80 -3.99 -11.37
CA GLN A 2 -10.23 -4.43 -10.09
C GLN A 2 -8.92 -5.23 -10.21
N ASP A 3 -8.97 -6.37 -10.91
CA ASP A 3 -7.80 -7.27 -11.01
C ASP A 3 -6.64 -6.61 -11.74
N TYR A 4 -6.93 -5.84 -12.79
CA TYR A 4 -5.91 -5.08 -13.52
C TYR A 4 -5.16 -4.11 -12.61
N SER A 5 -5.86 -3.38 -11.72
CA SER A 5 -5.23 -2.49 -10.74
C SER A 5 -4.27 -3.25 -9.83
N TYR A 6 -4.67 -4.43 -9.35
CA TYR A 6 -3.83 -5.25 -8.48
C TYR A 6 -2.62 -5.84 -9.22
N ASP A 7 -2.81 -6.35 -10.44
CA ASP A 7 -1.73 -7.06 -11.15
C ASP A 7 -0.72 -6.11 -11.82
N ASN A 8 -1.14 -4.90 -12.18
CA ASN A 8 -0.34 -3.99 -13.02
C ASN A 8 0.06 -2.70 -12.31
N THR A 9 -0.38 -2.47 -11.07
CA THR A 9 -0.04 -1.29 -10.28
C THR A 9 0.14 -1.64 -8.81
N ASN A 10 0.50 -0.67 -7.96
CA ASN A 10 0.53 -0.86 -6.51
C ASN A 10 -0.88 -0.73 -5.85
N CYS A 11 -1.93 -0.42 -6.63
CA CYS A 11 -3.25 -0.07 -6.12
C CYS A 11 -4.10 -1.31 -5.79
N PHE A 12 -4.59 -1.38 -4.55
CA PHE A 12 -5.54 -2.40 -4.13
C PHE A 12 -6.97 -1.88 -4.31
N ALA A 13 -7.57 -2.23 -5.45
CA ALA A 13 -8.94 -1.85 -5.75
C ALA A 13 -9.94 -2.91 -5.25
N ILE A 14 -11.14 -2.47 -4.88
CA ILE A 14 -12.30 -3.35 -4.64
C ILE A 14 -13.51 -2.82 -5.40
N SER A 15 -14.43 -3.72 -5.75
CA SER A 15 -15.71 -3.36 -6.37
C SER A 15 -16.80 -3.32 -5.31
N ILE A 16 -17.43 -2.16 -5.13
CA ILE A 16 -18.51 -1.96 -4.17
C ILE A 16 -19.84 -1.88 -4.92
N HIS A 17 -20.80 -2.71 -4.53
CA HIS A 17 -22.15 -2.70 -5.05
C HIS A 17 -23.06 -2.01 -4.02
N MET A 18 -23.49 -0.79 -4.32
CA MET A 18 -24.12 0.12 -3.37
C MET A 18 -25.62 -0.17 -3.13
N GLY A 19 -26.23 -1.02 -3.95
CA GLY A 19 -27.64 -1.37 -3.81
C GLY A 19 -28.16 -2.20 -4.98
N CYS A 20 -29.40 -2.69 -4.86
CA CYS A 20 -30.05 -3.49 -5.89
C CYS A 20 -30.55 -2.65 -7.06
N CYS A 21 -31.09 -1.46 -6.79
CA CYS A 21 -31.60 -0.57 -7.81
C CYS A 21 -30.43 0.19 -8.47
N LYS A 22 -30.17 -0.10 -9.74
CA LYS A 22 -29.07 0.54 -10.49
C LYS A 22 -29.30 2.03 -10.75
N PHE A 23 -30.57 2.45 -10.79
CA PHE A 23 -30.97 3.82 -11.11
C PHE A 23 -32.17 4.23 -10.23
N PRO A 24 -31.92 4.52 -8.94
CA PRO A 24 -32.97 4.90 -7.98
C PRO A 24 -33.60 6.25 -8.35
N GLN A 25 -34.76 6.55 -7.77
CA GLN A 25 -35.39 7.87 -7.97
C GLN A 25 -34.56 8.95 -7.26
N ALA A 26 -34.63 10.18 -7.77
CA ALA A 26 -33.84 11.30 -7.24
C ALA A 26 -34.12 11.56 -5.73
N GLU A 27 -35.33 11.25 -5.28
CA GLU A 27 -35.79 11.38 -3.90
C GLU A 27 -35.04 10.44 -2.93
N GLU A 28 -34.52 9.30 -3.41
CA GLU A 28 -33.81 8.30 -2.60
C GLU A 28 -32.32 8.63 -2.41
N LEU A 29 -31.78 9.61 -3.15
CA LEU A 29 -30.34 9.92 -3.16
C LEU A 29 -29.83 10.40 -1.79
N GLU A 30 -30.62 11.21 -1.08
CA GLU A 30 -30.24 11.68 0.26
C GLU A 30 -30.18 10.52 1.27
N HIS A 31 -31.07 9.54 1.12
CA HIS A 31 -31.08 8.34 1.96
C HIS A 31 -29.82 7.50 1.72
N HIS A 32 -29.50 7.19 0.47
CA HIS A 32 -28.28 6.45 0.10
C HIS A 32 -27.00 7.17 0.56
N TRP A 33 -26.94 8.49 0.44
CA TRP A 33 -25.80 9.24 0.95
C TRP A 33 -25.62 9.04 2.46
N LYS A 34 -26.69 9.21 3.24
CA LYS A 34 -26.64 9.04 4.70
C LYS A 34 -26.27 7.61 5.10
N GLU A 35 -26.74 6.62 4.37
CA GLU A 35 -26.45 5.21 4.61
C GLU A 35 -24.96 4.88 4.37
N HIS A 36 -24.36 5.40 3.30
CA HIS A 36 -23.01 4.99 2.90
C HIS A 36 -21.90 5.95 3.32
N ARG A 37 -22.21 7.18 3.73
CA ARG A 37 -21.22 8.21 4.09
C ARG A 37 -20.17 7.70 5.07
N GLU A 38 -20.59 7.11 6.18
CA GLU A 38 -19.66 6.64 7.21
C GLU A 38 -18.79 5.49 6.70
N ALA A 39 -19.37 4.53 5.98
CA ALA A 39 -18.62 3.42 5.39
C ALA A 39 -17.57 3.92 4.39
N MET A 40 -17.91 4.91 3.56
CA MET A 40 -16.98 5.54 2.61
C MET A 40 -15.82 6.23 3.34
N MET A 41 -16.09 6.98 4.42
CA MET A 41 -15.05 7.60 5.23
C MET A 41 -14.14 6.55 5.87
N ARG A 42 -14.70 5.50 6.48
CA ARG A 42 -13.94 4.39 7.07
C ARG A 42 -13.10 3.64 6.03
N PHE A 43 -13.59 3.52 4.81
CA PHE A 43 -12.84 2.91 3.71
C PHE A 43 -11.63 3.76 3.32
N MET A 44 -11.78 5.08 3.19
CA MET A 44 -10.66 5.99 2.91
C MET A 44 -9.59 5.95 4.02
N GLU A 45 -10.01 5.84 5.29
CA GLU A 45 -9.07 5.70 6.42
C GLU A 45 -8.19 4.42 6.32
N GLN A 46 -8.63 3.38 5.60
CA GLN A 46 -7.84 2.14 5.46
C GLN A 46 -6.53 2.33 4.70
N VAL A 47 -6.41 3.38 3.88
CA VAL A 47 -5.17 3.68 3.14
C VAL A 47 -3.99 3.99 4.09
N HIS A 48 -4.28 4.32 5.35
CA HIS A 48 -3.28 4.62 6.37
C HIS A 48 -2.94 3.42 7.26
N ARG A 49 -3.14 2.18 6.82
CA ARG A 49 -2.79 0.95 7.56
C ARG A 49 -1.56 0.26 6.98
N GLY A 50 -0.98 -0.68 7.72
CA GLY A 50 0.18 -1.46 7.28
C GLY A 50 1.50 -0.73 7.50
N ILE A 51 2.27 -0.53 6.42
CA ILE A 51 3.61 0.08 6.45
C ILE A 51 3.72 1.13 5.36
N ARG A 52 4.53 2.15 5.62
CA ARG A 52 4.97 3.13 4.63
C ARG A 52 6.43 3.49 4.89
N GLY A 53 7.08 4.16 3.95
CA GLY A 53 8.41 4.70 4.20
C GLY A 53 9.06 5.16 2.92
N PHE A 54 10.36 5.41 3.00
CA PHE A 54 11.20 5.80 1.87
C PHE A 54 12.30 4.78 1.63
N VAL A 55 12.61 4.54 0.36
CA VAL A 55 13.81 3.82 -0.09
C VAL A 55 14.78 4.82 -0.68
N ARG A 56 15.97 4.91 -0.08
CA ARG A 56 17.03 5.85 -0.45
C ARG A 56 18.35 5.11 -0.61
N ASP A 57 19.31 5.72 -1.29
CA ASP A 57 20.69 5.26 -1.29
C ASP A 57 21.47 5.77 -0.07
N SER A 58 22.74 5.37 0.05
CA SER A 58 23.64 5.81 1.13
C SER A 58 23.95 7.31 1.13
N SER A 59 23.72 8.01 0.02
CA SER A 59 23.83 9.47 -0.08
C SER A 59 22.52 10.21 0.25
N GLY A 60 21.44 9.47 0.53
CA GLY A 60 20.12 10.00 0.84
C GLY A 60 19.25 10.30 -0.38
N GLN A 61 19.72 9.99 -1.60
CA GLN A 61 18.94 10.18 -2.82
C GLN A 61 17.81 9.14 -2.90
N PRO A 62 16.62 9.53 -3.36
CA PRO A 62 15.50 8.60 -3.49
C PRO A 62 15.76 7.55 -4.58
N ILE A 63 15.32 6.32 -4.32
CA ILE A 63 15.39 5.23 -5.29
C ILE A 63 13.97 4.96 -5.79
N GLU A 64 13.68 5.37 -7.03
CA GLU A 64 12.45 5.04 -7.73
C GLU A 64 12.46 3.59 -8.22
N GLY A 65 11.31 2.91 -8.14
CA GLY A 65 11.15 1.55 -8.65
C GLY A 65 11.87 0.47 -7.84
N ALA A 66 12.27 0.75 -6.59
CA ALA A 66 12.71 -0.28 -5.67
C ALA A 66 11.52 -1.22 -5.38
N VAL A 67 11.76 -2.53 -5.36
CA VAL A 67 10.77 -3.56 -5.12
C VAL A 67 10.76 -3.92 -3.64
N ILE A 68 9.59 -3.78 -3.01
CA ILE A 68 9.31 -4.13 -1.62
C ILE A 68 8.48 -5.42 -1.61
N SER A 69 9.10 -6.51 -1.17
CA SER A 69 8.49 -7.83 -1.10
C SER A 69 8.27 -8.29 0.33
N ILE A 70 7.22 -9.10 0.54
CA ILE A 70 6.92 -9.71 1.83
C ILE A 70 7.02 -11.22 1.65
N LYS A 71 7.88 -11.86 2.44
CA LYS A 71 8.08 -13.31 2.37
C LYS A 71 6.75 -14.07 2.52
N GLY A 72 6.51 -14.99 1.59
CA GLY A 72 5.28 -15.79 1.54
C GLY A 72 4.07 -15.08 0.94
N ARG A 73 4.22 -13.87 0.39
CA ARG A 73 3.19 -13.18 -0.41
C ARG A 73 3.67 -13.04 -1.85
N SER A 74 2.77 -13.25 -2.80
CA SER A 74 3.09 -13.29 -4.24
C SER A 74 2.94 -11.96 -4.97
N HIS A 75 2.62 -10.87 -4.25
CA HIS A 75 2.39 -9.57 -4.86
C HIS A 75 3.24 -8.52 -4.14
N ASP A 76 4.20 -7.96 -4.86
CA ASP A 76 5.14 -6.95 -4.37
C ASP A 76 4.62 -5.55 -4.69
N VAL A 77 5.18 -4.53 -4.04
CA VAL A 77 4.93 -3.12 -4.38
C VAL A 77 6.22 -2.43 -4.73
N THR A 78 6.13 -1.30 -5.43
CA THR A 78 7.29 -0.50 -5.85
C THR A 78 7.31 0.87 -5.18
N SER A 79 8.50 1.43 -4.96
CA SER A 79 8.65 2.83 -4.58
C SER A 79 8.36 3.77 -5.76
N ALA A 80 7.78 4.91 -5.47
CA ALA A 80 7.52 5.98 -6.43
C ALA A 80 8.75 6.88 -6.61
N LYS A 81 8.58 7.97 -7.37
CA LYS A 81 9.66 8.88 -7.80
C LYS A 81 10.45 9.49 -6.65
N ASP A 82 9.81 9.79 -5.52
CA ASP A 82 10.46 10.37 -4.34
C ASP A 82 11.02 9.28 -3.39
N GLY A 83 11.03 8.02 -3.85
CA GLY A 83 11.45 6.85 -3.11
C GLY A 83 10.42 6.38 -2.07
N ASP A 84 9.28 7.06 -1.95
CA ASP A 84 8.21 6.71 -1.06
C ASP A 84 7.44 5.47 -1.52
N TYR A 85 7.00 4.67 -0.56
CA TYR A 85 6.22 3.48 -0.82
C TYR A 85 5.16 3.27 0.27
N TRP A 86 4.12 2.52 -0.09
CA TRP A 86 3.07 2.10 0.83
C TRP A 86 2.78 0.62 0.63
N ARG A 87 2.64 -0.10 1.74
CA ARG A 87 2.30 -1.52 1.76
C ARG A 87 1.22 -1.80 2.79
N LEU A 88 -0.02 -1.92 2.32
CA LEU A 88 -1.15 -2.32 3.15
C LEU A 88 -0.93 -3.75 3.68
N LEU A 89 -1.02 -3.92 4.99
CA LEU A 89 -0.93 -5.21 5.66
C LEU A 89 -1.88 -5.24 6.85
N VAL A 90 -2.40 -6.44 7.12
CA VAL A 90 -3.10 -6.74 8.37
C VAL A 90 -2.11 -6.85 9.53
N PRO A 91 -2.56 -6.69 10.78
CA PRO A 91 -1.70 -6.87 11.96
C PRO A 91 -0.99 -8.22 11.96
N GLY A 92 0.29 -8.23 12.28
CA GLY A 92 1.13 -9.42 12.22
C GLY A 92 2.61 -9.09 12.10
N ARG A 93 3.43 -10.14 12.14
CA ARG A 93 4.89 -10.07 11.99
C ARG A 93 5.30 -10.52 10.60
N TYR A 94 6.10 -9.71 9.92
CA TYR A 94 6.50 -9.93 8.52
C TYR A 94 8.01 -9.86 8.36
N GLU A 95 8.54 -10.70 7.47
CA GLU A 95 9.90 -10.57 6.93
C GLU A 95 9.78 -9.84 5.58
N MET A 96 10.29 -8.62 5.55
CA MET A 96 10.25 -7.74 4.38
C MET A 96 11.62 -7.66 3.74
N GLU A 97 11.66 -7.67 2.42
CA GLU A 97 12.87 -7.59 1.61
C GLU A 97 12.72 -6.46 0.59
N VAL A 98 13.75 -5.61 0.49
CA VAL A 98 13.78 -4.48 -0.45
C VAL A 98 14.96 -4.62 -1.38
N THR A 99 14.69 -4.52 -2.68
CA THR A 99 15.68 -4.68 -3.75
C THR A 99 15.55 -3.57 -4.78
N ALA A 100 16.65 -3.19 -5.43
CA ALA A 100 16.63 -2.28 -6.57
C ALA A 100 17.77 -2.64 -7.55
N PRO A 101 17.60 -2.39 -8.87
CA PRO A 101 18.66 -2.60 -9.85
C PRO A 101 19.93 -1.80 -9.50
N GLY A 102 21.09 -2.46 -9.48
CA GLY A 102 22.38 -1.83 -9.12
C GLY A 102 22.66 -1.72 -7.61
N PHE A 103 21.66 -2.01 -6.76
CA PHE A 103 21.79 -1.95 -5.30
C PHE A 103 21.80 -3.33 -4.66
N GLY A 104 22.32 -3.40 -3.44
CA GLY A 104 22.21 -4.57 -2.56
C GLY A 104 20.78 -4.79 -2.07
N THR A 105 20.57 -5.94 -1.43
CA THR A 105 19.29 -6.32 -0.83
C THR A 105 19.29 -6.03 0.66
N VAL A 106 18.23 -5.41 1.18
CA VAL A 106 18.05 -5.21 2.63
C VAL A 106 16.82 -5.97 3.09
N LYS A 107 16.96 -6.72 4.20
CA LYS A 107 15.86 -7.42 4.85
C LYS A 107 15.59 -6.84 6.23
N LYS A 108 14.31 -6.70 6.59
CA LYS A 108 13.88 -6.29 7.93
C LYS A 108 12.70 -7.11 8.38
N THR A 109 12.73 -7.51 9.65
CA THR A 109 11.55 -8.06 10.33
C THR A 109 10.78 -6.93 10.99
N ILE A 110 9.47 -6.90 10.77
CA ILE A 110 8.61 -5.80 11.18
C ILE A 110 7.30 -6.32 11.76
N ASP A 111 6.88 -5.70 12.86
CA ASP A 111 5.58 -5.92 13.46
C ASP A 111 4.62 -4.79 13.10
N VAL A 112 3.46 -5.16 12.56
CA VAL A 112 2.30 -4.30 12.29
C VAL A 112 1.29 -4.53 13.40
N LEU A 113 0.99 -3.48 14.16
CA LEU A 113 0.10 -3.56 15.32
C LEU A 113 -1.37 -3.30 14.93
N PRO A 114 -2.34 -3.89 15.65
CA PRO A 114 -3.76 -3.64 15.41
C PRO A 114 -4.15 -2.21 15.75
N ASN A 115 -5.05 -1.65 14.94
CA ASN A 115 -5.64 -0.32 15.14
C ASN A 115 -4.67 0.86 15.13
N GLU A 116 -3.41 0.68 14.75
CA GLU A 116 -2.44 1.78 14.57
C GLU A 116 -2.37 2.28 13.11
N PRO A 117 -1.97 3.56 12.89
CA PRO A 117 -1.58 4.04 11.58
C PRO A 117 -0.40 3.24 10.99
N ALA A 118 -0.17 3.40 9.69
CA ALA A 118 0.89 2.71 8.98
C ALA A 118 2.25 3.01 9.63
N LYS A 119 2.97 1.95 10.01
CA LYS A 119 4.30 2.07 10.61
C LYS A 119 5.27 2.62 9.58
N GLN A 120 6.02 3.65 9.95
CA GLN A 120 7.08 4.17 9.10
C GLN A 120 8.31 3.25 9.17
N VAL A 121 8.78 2.76 8.03
CA VAL A 121 9.95 1.89 7.90
C VAL A 121 10.77 2.34 6.70
N ASP A 122 11.85 3.07 6.95
CA ASP A 122 12.72 3.57 5.89
C ASP A 122 13.86 2.58 5.57
N PHE A 123 14.32 2.58 4.33
CA PHE A 123 15.37 1.73 3.80
C PHE A 123 16.47 2.56 3.18
N ALA A 124 17.71 2.25 3.54
CA ALA A 124 18.90 2.70 2.84
C ALA A 124 19.48 1.49 2.10
N LEU A 125 19.66 1.58 0.79
CA LEU A 125 20.31 0.54 -0.01
C LEU A 125 21.70 1.01 -0.43
N ASP A 126 22.71 0.17 -0.17
CA ASP A 126 24.06 0.42 -0.67
C ASP A 126 24.19 -0.06 -2.12
N THR A 127 24.96 0.67 -2.93
CA THR A 127 25.35 0.19 -4.26
C THR A 127 26.11 -1.12 -4.11
N ARG A 128 25.89 -2.09 -5.00
CA ARG A 128 26.72 -3.29 -4.99
C ARG A 128 28.16 -2.87 -5.29
N GLY A 129 29.05 -2.97 -4.30
CA GLY A 129 30.48 -2.91 -4.55
C GLY A 129 30.84 -3.98 -5.56
N LEU A 130 31.60 -3.60 -6.60
CA LEU A 130 32.30 -4.55 -7.46
C LEU A 130 33.36 -5.30 -6.66
#